data_AF-A0A183I6G8-F1
#
_entry.id   AF-A0A183I6G8-F1
#
_cell.length_a   1.000
_cell.length_b   1.000
_cell.length_c   1.000
_cell.angle_alpha   90.00
_cell.angle_beta   90.00
_cell.angle_gamma   90.00
#
_symmetry.space_group_name_H-M   'P 1'
#
loop_
_entity.id
_entity.type
_entity.pdbx_description
1 polymer ?
#
loop_
_entity_poly.entity_id
_entity_poly.type
_entity_poly.pdbx_seq_one_letter_code
_entity_poly.pdbx_strand_id
1 'polypeptide(L)'
;MGLFLDWAKWICLDGTKSNLQLLLIALFVVSCKAEVSANNIYQFRVRDINGAEVSLDRYRNKVVLIVNVASECGLTHINYVQLKDLHDKYKEQGFAVAAFPCNQFGSQEPGNEEEIKRFVKETFDFEPDLYAKINVNGPEEDPLYTFLKTQKG
;
A
#
# COMPACT_ATOMS: atom_id res chain seq x y z
N MET A 1 22.08 -16.18 -33.74
CA MET A 1 23.53 -16.29 -34.01
C MET A 1 23.98 -14.94 -34.56
N GLY A 2 24.79 -14.20 -33.79
CA GLY A 2 25.44 -12.94 -34.18
C GLY A 2 24.51 -11.72 -34.22
N LEU A 3 24.88 -10.50 -33.79
CA LEU A 3 26.16 -9.85 -33.48
C LEU A 3 25.84 -8.71 -32.48
N PHE A 4 26.30 -8.70 -31.23
CA PHE A 4 27.61 -8.21 -30.75
C PHE A 4 28.08 -6.87 -31.36
N LEU A 5 27.78 -5.79 -30.60
CA LEU A 5 28.63 -4.66 -30.24
C LEU A 5 29.51 -4.01 -31.32
N ASP A 6 29.10 -2.82 -31.79
CA ASP A 6 29.99 -1.82 -32.39
C ASP A 6 30.04 -0.58 -31.47
N TRP A 7 30.97 -0.59 -30.52
CA TRP A 7 31.23 0.50 -29.56
C TRP A 7 32.63 1.11 -29.76
N ALA A 8 33.26 0.90 -30.92
CA ALA A 8 34.64 1.31 -31.17
C ALA A 8 34.72 2.52 -32.11
N LYS A 9 34.29 3.70 -31.65
CA LYS A 9 34.53 4.96 -32.39
C LYS A 9 34.91 6.20 -31.60
N TRP A 10 35.30 6.07 -30.33
CA TRP A 10 35.80 7.21 -29.54
C TRP A 10 37.03 6.82 -28.69
N ILE A 11 38.13 6.49 -29.37
CA ILE A 11 39.49 6.54 -28.78
C ILE A 11 40.43 7.08 -29.87
N CYS A 12 40.50 8.40 -30.00
CA CYS A 12 41.67 9.07 -30.59
C CYS A 12 42.66 9.28 -29.45
N LEU A 13 43.64 8.37 -29.34
CA LEU A 13 44.82 8.55 -28.50
C LEU A 13 45.85 9.35 -29.29
N ASP A 14 45.89 10.67 -29.09
CA ASP A 14 47.11 11.45 -29.30
C ASP A 14 47.74 11.74 -27.94
N GLY A 15 48.98 11.29 -27.79
CA GLY A 15 49.70 11.31 -26.54
C GLY A 15 50.11 12.72 -26.12
N THR A 16 49.99 13.01 -24.83
CA THR A 16 51.08 13.57 -24.00
C THR A 16 50.61 13.78 -22.55
N LYS A 17 51.32 13.09 -21.64
CA LYS A 17 51.70 13.49 -20.26
C LYS A 17 50.69 14.31 -19.43
N SER A 18 50.09 13.69 -18.41
CA SER A 18 50.28 14.08 -16.99
C SER A 18 49.33 13.30 -16.08
N ASN A 19 49.90 12.68 -15.04
CA ASN A 19 49.21 12.01 -13.92
C ASN A 19 48.14 12.90 -13.28
N LEU A 20 46.85 12.70 -13.58
CA LEU A 20 45.74 13.05 -12.68
C LEU A 20 44.37 12.48 -13.12
N GLN A 21 44.20 11.17 -13.29
CA GLN A 21 42.85 10.59 -13.51
C GLN A 21 42.66 9.22 -12.84
N LEU A 22 43.19 9.05 -11.62
CA LEU A 22 42.88 7.93 -10.74
C LEU A 22 41.98 8.41 -9.58
N LEU A 23 40.79 8.93 -9.89
CA LEU A 23 39.77 9.21 -8.88
C LEU A 23 38.36 9.33 -9.49
N LEU A 24 37.88 8.28 -10.15
CA LEU A 24 36.44 8.07 -10.32
C LEU A 24 36.06 6.78 -9.61
N ILE A 25 36.04 6.95 -8.30
CA ILE A 25 35.50 6.06 -7.29
C ILE A 25 34.11 5.63 -7.71
N ALA A 26 33.96 4.31 -7.84
CA ALA A 26 32.79 3.53 -7.44
C ALA A 26 31.64 4.35 -6.84
N LEU A 27 30.72 4.82 -7.68
CA LEU A 27 29.43 5.35 -7.23
C LEU A 27 28.33 5.12 -8.27
N PHE A 28 28.37 3.96 -8.92
CA PHE A 28 27.11 3.32 -9.31
C PHE A 28 26.72 2.41 -8.16
N VAL A 29 26.12 3.01 -7.13
CA VAL A 29 25.23 2.25 -6.26
C VAL A 29 24.08 1.82 -7.16
N VAL A 30 24.21 0.64 -7.77
CA VAL A 30 23.05 -0.08 -8.26
C VAL A 30 22.21 -0.31 -7.03
N SER A 31 21.21 0.55 -6.85
CA SER A 31 20.15 0.35 -5.88
C SER A 31 19.40 -0.89 -6.35
N CYS A 32 19.81 -2.04 -5.83
CA CYS A 32 19.05 -3.27 -5.96
C CYS A 32 17.79 -3.05 -5.14
N LYS A 33 16.70 -2.60 -5.78
CA LYS A 33 15.38 -2.74 -5.20
C LYS A 33 15.20 -4.24 -5.00
N ALA A 34 15.08 -4.65 -3.74
CA ALA A 34 14.68 -6.00 -3.42
C ALA A 34 13.30 -6.20 -4.04
N GLU A 35 13.25 -6.94 -5.15
CA GLU A 35 11.99 -7.48 -5.66
C GLU A 35 11.53 -8.54 -4.66
N VAL A 36 10.69 -8.12 -3.72
CA VAL A 36 9.95 -9.06 -2.88
C VAL A 36 8.86 -9.67 -3.76
N SER A 37 9.21 -10.76 -4.43
CA SER A 37 8.30 -11.67 -5.09
C SER A 37 7.51 -12.46 -4.04
N ALA A 38 6.58 -11.80 -3.37
CA ALA A 38 5.51 -12.46 -2.61
C ALA A 38 4.18 -11.92 -3.14
N ASN A 39 3.46 -12.71 -3.94
CA ASN A 39 2.14 -12.36 -4.49
C ASN A 39 1.04 -12.38 -3.42
N ASN A 40 1.24 -11.68 -2.30
CA ASN A 40 0.29 -11.63 -1.21
C ASN A 40 0.33 -10.29 -0.48
N ILE A 41 -0.63 -10.09 0.41
CA ILE A 41 -0.80 -8.82 1.11
C ILE A 41 0.27 -8.55 2.18
N TYR A 42 1.02 -9.56 2.62
CA TYR A 42 1.92 -9.44 3.78
C TYR A 42 3.14 -8.54 3.54
N GLN A 43 3.43 -8.22 2.29
CA GLN A 43 4.50 -7.30 1.91
C GLN A 43 4.12 -5.82 2.08
N PHE A 44 2.83 -5.49 2.17
CA PHE A 44 2.40 -4.10 2.21
C PHE A 44 2.44 -3.54 3.63
N ARG A 45 2.74 -2.24 3.68
CA ARG A 45 2.69 -1.41 4.87
C ARG A 45 1.74 -0.26 4.58
N VAL A 46 0.91 0.06 5.57
CA VAL A 46 -0.10 1.12 5.48
C VAL A 46 -0.10 1.91 6.79
N ARG A 47 -0.71 3.09 6.80
CA ARG A 47 -0.88 3.88 8.03
C ARG A 47 -2.16 3.47 8.73
N ASP A 48 -2.08 3.17 10.02
CA ASP A 48 -3.26 2.97 10.87
C ASP A 48 -4.03 4.29 11.05
N ILE A 49 -5.21 4.24 11.67
CA ILE A 49 -6.03 5.43 11.92
C ILE A 49 -5.34 6.47 12.84
N ASN A 50 -4.28 6.11 13.55
CA ASN A 50 -3.51 7.03 14.39
C ASN A 50 -2.25 7.57 13.68
N GLY A 51 -2.06 7.21 12.39
CA GLY A 51 -0.93 7.64 11.57
C GLY A 51 0.33 6.79 11.68
N ALA A 52 0.33 5.72 12.48
CA ALA A 52 1.47 4.84 12.62
C ALA A 52 1.57 3.88 11.42
N GLU A 53 2.78 3.68 10.90
CA GLU A 53 2.99 2.68 9.85
C GLU A 53 2.91 1.26 10.43
N VAL A 54 2.06 0.43 9.86
CA VAL A 54 1.83 -0.97 10.27
C VAL A 54 1.98 -1.92 9.09
N SER A 55 2.55 -3.09 9.35
CA SER A 55 2.69 -4.16 8.35
C SER A 55 1.42 -4.99 8.27
N LEU A 56 0.97 -5.31 7.06
CA LEU A 56 -0.13 -6.24 6.82
C LEU A 56 0.23 -7.71 7.09
N ASP A 57 1.51 -8.02 7.35
CA ASP A 57 1.95 -9.34 7.84
C ASP A 57 1.23 -9.75 9.15
N ARG A 58 0.68 -8.79 9.89
CA ARG A 58 -0.17 -9.03 11.08
C ARG A 58 -1.41 -9.91 10.80
N TYR A 59 -1.80 -10.06 9.53
CA TYR A 59 -2.90 -10.92 9.10
C TYR A 59 -2.48 -12.35 8.76
N ARG A 60 -1.24 -12.73 9.05
CA ARG A 60 -0.78 -14.11 8.88
C ARG A 60 -1.67 -15.08 9.67
N ASN A 61 -2.10 -16.15 9.02
CA ASN A 61 -3.02 -17.16 9.56
C ASN A 61 -4.41 -16.64 9.95
N LYS A 62 -4.81 -15.47 9.44
CA LYS A 62 -6.15 -14.90 9.61
C LYS A 62 -6.87 -14.85 8.26
N VAL A 63 -8.20 -14.93 8.31
CA VAL A 63 -9.04 -14.49 7.19
C VAL A 63 -9.29 -13.00 7.37
N VAL A 64 -8.90 -12.18 6.39
CA VAL A 64 -9.10 -10.73 6.45
C VAL A 64 -10.03 -10.28 5.33
N LEU A 65 -11.05 -9.51 5.70
CA LEU A 65 -11.88 -8.76 4.76
C LEU A 65 -11.34 -7.34 4.65
N ILE A 66 -10.76 -7.01 3.50
CA ILE A 66 -10.28 -5.66 3.17
C ILE A 66 -11.42 -4.91 2.48
N VAL A 67 -11.81 -3.75 3.03
CA VAL A 67 -12.96 -2.99 2.54
C VAL A 67 -12.66 -1.50 2.52
N ASN A 68 -12.92 -0.83 1.39
CA ASN A 68 -12.95 0.63 1.35
C ASN A 68 -14.29 1.14 1.90
N VAL A 69 -14.24 2.11 2.80
CA VAL A 69 -15.42 2.64 3.51
C VAL A 69 -15.55 4.15 3.35
N ALA A 70 -16.74 4.67 3.66
CA ALA A 70 -17.10 6.08 3.67
C ALA A 70 -18.11 6.33 4.81
N SER A 71 -18.08 7.48 5.49
CA SER A 71 -19.04 7.82 6.56
C SER A 71 -20.35 8.42 6.05
N GLU A 72 -20.33 9.11 4.91
CA GLU A 72 -21.47 9.84 4.33
C GLU A 72 -22.06 9.14 3.10
N CYS A 73 -21.89 7.82 3.00
CA CYS A 73 -22.52 7.00 1.96
C CYS A 73 -23.94 6.56 2.38
N GLY A 74 -24.88 6.47 1.42
CA GLY A 74 -26.22 5.95 1.66
C GLY A 74 -26.25 4.47 2.10
N LEU A 75 -25.15 3.74 1.89
CA LEU A 75 -24.99 2.34 2.32
C LEU A 75 -24.20 2.19 3.62
N THR A 76 -23.65 3.29 4.17
CA THR A 76 -22.75 3.27 5.35
C THR A 76 -23.36 2.49 6.49
N HIS A 77 -24.60 2.80 6.85
CA HIS A 77 -25.25 2.21 8.00
C HIS A 77 -25.41 0.70 7.85
N ILE A 78 -25.92 0.24 6.71
CA ILE A 78 -26.11 -1.19 6.42
C ILE A 78 -24.77 -1.91 6.39
N ASN A 79 -23.77 -1.33 5.72
CA ASN A 79 -22.45 -1.94 5.58
C ASN A 79 -21.74 -2.09 6.93
N TYR A 80 -21.69 -1.05 7.76
CA TYR A 80 -21.01 -1.14 9.06
C TYR A 80 -21.70 -2.11 10.02
N VAL A 81 -23.04 -2.17 10.02
CA VAL A 81 -23.79 -3.16 10.81
C VAL A 81 -23.42 -4.58 10.37
N GLN A 82 -23.43 -4.86 9.07
CA GLN A 82 -23.08 -6.19 8.54
C GLN A 82 -21.61 -6.56 8.79
N LEU A 83 -20.69 -5.60 8.66
CA LEU A 83 -19.27 -5.80 8.96
C LEU A 83 -19.06 -6.10 10.44
N LYS A 84 -19.74 -5.37 11.33
CA LYS A 84 -19.72 -5.61 12.77
C LYS A 84 -20.25 -7.00 13.10
N ASP A 85 -21.40 -7.38 12.55
CA ASP A 85 -22.00 -8.70 12.80
C ASP A 85 -21.08 -9.83 12.35
N LEU A 86 -20.45 -9.70 11.18
CA LEU A 86 -19.49 -10.68 10.67
C LEU A 86 -18.24 -10.74 11.56
N HIS A 87 -17.72 -9.58 11.96
CA HIS A 87 -16.58 -9.48 12.85
C HIS A 87 -16.87 -10.14 14.21
N ASP A 88 -17.96 -9.75 14.87
CA ASP A 88 -18.33 -10.28 16.18
C ASP A 88 -18.57 -11.80 16.14
N LYS A 89 -19.10 -12.32 15.03
CA LYS A 89 -19.33 -13.76 14.86
C LYS A 89 -18.04 -14.58 14.70
N TYR A 90 -17.01 -14.04 14.04
CA TYR A 90 -15.85 -14.83 13.61
C TYR A 90 -14.49 -14.35 14.15
N LYS A 91 -14.41 -13.25 14.90
CA LYS A 91 -13.13 -12.70 15.40
C LYS A 91 -12.32 -13.71 16.22
N GLU A 92 -12.98 -14.48 17.08
CA GLU A 92 -12.35 -15.54 17.89
C GLU A 92 -11.84 -16.73 17.05
N GLN A 93 -12.27 -16.84 15.79
CA GLN A 93 -11.86 -17.87 14.83
C GLN A 93 -10.77 -17.35 13.86
N GLY A 94 -10.20 -16.17 14.13
CA GLY A 94 -9.15 -15.59 13.30
C GLY A 94 -9.68 -14.79 12.10
N PHE A 95 -10.90 -14.27 12.16
CA PHE A 95 -11.42 -13.31 11.18
C PHE A 95 -11.11 -11.87 11.58
N ALA A 96 -10.77 -11.02 10.62
CA ALA A 96 -10.53 -9.59 10.82
C ALA A 96 -11.19 -8.75 9.72
N VAL A 97 -11.61 -7.54 10.07
CA VAL A 97 -12.06 -6.51 9.13
C VAL A 97 -11.00 -5.42 9.07
N ALA A 98 -10.43 -5.20 7.90
CA ALA A 98 -9.49 -4.12 7.61
C ALA A 98 -10.21 -3.02 6.82
N ALA A 99 -10.60 -1.95 7.53
CA ALA A 99 -11.41 -0.87 6.99
C ALA A 99 -10.53 0.31 6.54
N PHE A 100 -10.63 0.68 5.27
CA PHE A 100 -9.85 1.73 4.64
C PHE A 100 -10.75 2.90 4.19
N PRO A 101 -10.83 4.00 4.95
CA PRO A 101 -11.60 5.17 4.57
C PRO A 101 -11.12 5.74 3.23
N CYS A 102 -12.04 6.08 2.32
CA CYS A 102 -11.71 6.59 1.00
C CYS A 102 -12.69 7.68 0.54
N ASN A 103 -12.16 8.84 0.18
CA ASN A 103 -12.97 10.00 -0.22
C ASN A 103 -13.15 10.14 -1.75
N GLN A 104 -12.69 9.17 -2.54
CA GLN A 104 -12.72 9.25 -4.01
C GLN A 104 -14.11 9.00 -4.62
N PHE A 105 -15.08 8.56 -3.81
CA PHE A 105 -16.43 8.23 -4.26
C PHE A 105 -17.43 9.26 -3.74
N GLY A 106 -17.75 10.25 -4.58
CA GLY A 106 -18.72 11.29 -4.24
C GLY A 106 -18.35 12.17 -3.05
N SER A 107 -17.07 12.22 -2.67
CA SER A 107 -16.57 12.94 -1.50
C SER A 107 -17.27 12.58 -0.19
N GLN A 108 -17.61 11.29 -0.02
CA GLN A 108 -18.40 10.77 1.12
C GLN A 108 -17.56 10.41 2.37
N GLU A 109 -16.27 10.73 2.39
CA GLU A 109 -15.40 10.58 3.55
C GLU A 109 -14.59 11.88 3.80
N PRO A 110 -15.27 13.02 4.00
CA PRO A 110 -14.61 14.33 4.09
C PRO A 110 -13.79 14.49 5.38
N GLY A 111 -14.17 13.78 6.44
CA GLY A 111 -13.54 13.87 7.75
C GLY A 111 -12.06 13.48 7.78
N ASN A 112 -11.39 13.93 8.84
CA ASN A 112 -10.05 13.49 9.20
C ASN A 112 -10.08 12.15 9.97
N GLU A 113 -8.91 11.58 10.23
CA GLU A 113 -8.77 10.28 10.87
C GLU A 113 -9.43 10.21 12.27
N GLU A 114 -9.35 11.29 13.07
CA GLU A 114 -9.96 11.34 14.39
C GLU A 114 -11.50 11.37 14.32
N GLU A 115 -12.03 12.13 13.36
CA GLU A 115 -13.48 12.20 13.08
C GLU A 115 -14.02 10.85 12.60
N ILE A 116 -13.31 10.20 11.67
CA ILE A 116 -13.69 8.87 11.16
C ILE A 116 -13.67 7.84 12.29
N LYS A 117 -12.59 7.81 13.08
CA LYS A 117 -12.46 6.88 14.23
C LYS A 117 -13.61 7.05 15.21
N ARG A 118 -13.93 8.30 15.55
CA ARG A 118 -15.03 8.65 16.45
C ARG A 118 -16.38 8.23 15.85
N PHE A 119 -16.62 8.54 14.58
CA PHE A 119 -17.85 8.19 13.88
C PHE A 119 -18.12 6.68 13.94
N VAL A 120 -17.13 5.85 13.60
CA VAL A 120 -17.28 4.39 13.59
C VAL A 120 -17.58 3.87 15.00
N LYS A 121 -16.85 4.36 16.01
CA LYS A 121 -17.02 3.94 17.41
C LYS A 121 -18.37 4.38 17.98
N GLU A 122 -18.73 5.65 17.85
CA GLU A 122 -19.93 6.21 18.49
C GLU A 122 -21.22 5.77 17.80
N THR A 123 -21.19 5.58 16.48
CA THR A 123 -22.40 5.24 15.70
C THR A 123 -22.71 3.75 15.71
N PHE A 124 -21.67 2.90 15.70
CA PHE A 124 -21.84 1.45 15.52
C PHE A 124 -21.34 0.62 16.69
N ASP A 125 -20.67 1.22 17.68
CA ASP A 125 -19.90 0.52 18.71
C ASP A 125 -19.03 -0.60 18.11
N PHE A 126 -18.30 -0.23 17.06
CA PHE A 126 -17.48 -1.15 16.29
C PHE A 126 -16.03 -0.68 16.25
N GLU A 127 -15.10 -1.62 16.43
CA GLU A 127 -13.65 -1.39 16.42
C GLU A 127 -12.98 -2.37 15.45
N PRO A 128 -13.10 -2.15 14.12
CA PRO A 128 -12.31 -2.90 13.14
C PRO A 128 -10.83 -2.46 13.20
N ASP A 129 -9.96 -3.17 12.48
CA ASP A 129 -8.66 -2.61 12.13
C ASP A 129 -8.90 -1.45 11.15
N LEU A 130 -8.96 -0.23 11.70
CA LEU A 130 -9.22 0.99 10.97
C LEU A 130 -7.91 1.67 10.56
N TYR A 131 -7.82 2.06 9.30
CA TYR A 131 -6.63 2.65 8.68
C TYR A 131 -6.82 4.13 8.36
N ALA A 132 -5.73 4.85 8.11
CA ALA A 132 -5.78 6.21 7.61
C ALA A 132 -6.46 6.25 6.23
N LYS A 133 -6.96 7.43 5.86
CA LYS A 133 -7.60 7.64 4.57
C LYS A 133 -6.64 7.30 3.43
N ILE A 134 -7.15 6.60 2.42
CA ILE A 134 -6.34 6.04 1.32
C ILE A 134 -7.01 6.30 -0.03
N ASN A 135 -6.18 6.45 -1.07
CA ASN A 135 -6.64 6.47 -2.46
C ASN A 135 -6.61 5.04 -3.01
N VAL A 136 -7.71 4.63 -3.63
CA VAL A 136 -7.91 3.29 -4.19
C VAL A 136 -7.93 3.28 -5.72
N ASN A 137 -7.88 4.46 -6.34
CA ASN A 137 -7.87 4.66 -7.78
C ASN A 137 -6.96 5.84 -8.18
N GLY A 138 -6.53 5.84 -9.44
CA GLY A 138 -5.81 6.95 -10.05
C GLY A 138 -4.29 6.95 -9.78
N PRO A 139 -3.59 8.02 -10.18
CA PRO A 139 -2.12 8.09 -10.11
C PRO A 139 -1.56 8.04 -8.68
N GLU A 140 -2.38 8.42 -7.69
CA GLU A 140 -2.03 8.41 -6.26
C GLU A 140 -2.60 7.19 -5.53
N GLU A 141 -3.07 6.18 -6.25
CA GLU A 141 -3.54 4.93 -5.66
C GLU A 141 -2.45 4.26 -4.83
N ASP A 142 -2.85 3.73 -3.67
CA ASP A 142 -1.93 2.99 -2.82
C ASP A 142 -1.49 1.66 -3.48
N PRO A 143 -0.21 1.27 -3.37
CA PRO A 143 0.29 -0.01 -3.90
C PRO A 143 -0.52 -1.24 -3.47
N LEU A 144 -1.11 -1.22 -2.26
CA LEU A 144 -2.01 -2.28 -1.80
C LEU A 144 -3.21 -2.43 -2.73
N TYR A 145 -3.91 -1.35 -3.06
CA TYR A 145 -5.10 -1.40 -3.90
C TYR A 145 -4.75 -1.71 -5.35
N THR A 146 -3.60 -1.22 -5.83
CA THR A 146 -3.06 -1.62 -7.14
C THR A 146 -2.90 -3.13 -7.21
N PHE A 147 -2.31 -3.74 -6.17
CA PHE A 147 -2.17 -5.18 -6.07
C PHE A 147 -3.51 -5.89 -5.97
N LEU A 148 -4.41 -5.48 -5.07
CA LEU A 148 -5.70 -6.13 -4.85
C LEU A 148 -6.55 -6.18 -6.13
N LYS A 149 -6.57 -5.11 -6.93
CA LYS A 149 -7.32 -5.07 -8.20
C LYS A 149 -6.77 -6.01 -9.28
N THR A 150 -5.52 -6.46 -9.15
CA THR A 150 -4.94 -7.47 -10.06
C THR A 150 -5.28 -8.91 -9.64
N GLN A 151 -5.80 -9.11 -8.43
CA GLN A 151 -6.17 -10.43 -7.94
C GLN A 151 -7.59 -10.79 -8.41
N LYS A 152 -7.85 -12.09 -8.63
CA LYS A 152 -9.19 -12.59 -8.93
C LYS A 152 -9.93 -12.86 -7.61
N GLY A 153 -11.16 -12.37 -7.52
CA GLY A 153 -12.12 -12.73 -6.45
C GLY A 153 -12.81 -14.06 -6.70
#